data_AF-A0A3N5J2D7-F1
#
_entry.id   AF-A0A3N5J2D7-F1
#
_cell.length_a   1.000
_cell.length_b   1.000
_cell.length_c   1.000
_cell.angle_alpha   90.00
_cell.angle_beta   90.00
_cell.angle_gamma   90.00
#
_symmetry.space_group_name_H-M   'P 1'
#
loop_
_entity.id
_entity.type
_entity.pdbx_description
1 polymer ?
#
loop_
_entity_poly.entity_id
_entity_poly.type
_entity_poly.pdbx_seq_one_letter_code
_entity_poly.pdbx_strand_id
1 'polypeptide(L)'
;MSLEAGLQRLWYGPRWLSLPLWPLGWLYRAVVAARRALYRWRLLPVEQAEVPVVVVGNLTVGGTGKTPVAAWLARQLSLRGHRVGVVLRGYGGRVVGRPRVVTPSSDPADVGDEAVLHALRGPCVVVVGVDRVAAARRAAEAGAEIVVCDDGLQHLRLARDFEIAVVDAARGLGNGQLLPAGPLREPVGRLERVDAVVLTERRDRAVRSVEPRMPLVATARLRLGDAVNLVSGE
;
A
#
# COMPACT_ATOMS: atom_id res chain seq x y z
N MET A 1 15.63 9.47 23.99
CA MET A 1 15.55 9.01 22.59
C MET A 1 14.21 8.31 22.40
N SER A 2 13.38 8.73 21.46
CA SER A 2 12.13 8.03 21.18
C SER A 2 12.44 6.62 20.64
N LEU A 3 11.61 5.63 21.01
CA LEU A 3 11.71 4.25 20.50
C LEU A 3 11.71 4.22 18.96
N GLU A 4 10.95 5.13 18.34
CA GLU A 4 10.90 5.29 16.89
C GLU A 4 12.26 5.67 16.29
N ALA A 5 12.99 6.62 16.88
CA ALA A 5 14.32 7.01 16.40
C ALA A 5 15.33 5.86 16.55
N GLY A 6 15.22 5.08 17.63
CA GLY A 6 16.03 3.87 17.83
C GLY A 6 15.78 2.81 16.76
N LEU A 7 14.51 2.54 16.44
CA LEU A 7 14.12 1.61 15.37
C LEU A 7 14.56 2.09 13.99
N GLN A 8 14.43 3.38 13.69
CA GLN A 8 14.91 3.92 12.42
C GLN A 8 16.43 3.77 12.28
N ARG A 9 17.20 4.02 13.35
CA ARG A 9 18.66 3.82 13.33
C ARG A 9 19.03 2.35 13.14
N LEU A 10 18.29 1.43 13.76
CA LEU A 10 18.47 0.00 13.61
C LEU A 10 18.16 -0.47 12.17
N TRP A 11 17.03 -0.03 11.62
CA TRP A 11 16.53 -0.47 10.32
C TRP A 11 17.25 0.14 9.12
N TYR A 12 17.71 1.39 9.25
CA TYR A 12 18.40 2.12 8.17
C TYR A 12 19.90 2.31 8.45
N GLY A 13 20.42 1.68 9.50
CA GLY A 13 21.83 1.65 9.83
C GLY A 13 22.53 0.34 9.43
N PRO A 14 23.77 0.14 9.89
CA PRO A 14 24.54 -1.07 9.62
C PRO A 14 23.87 -2.35 10.12
N ARG A 15 23.97 -3.44 9.35
CA ARG A 15 23.35 -4.74 9.66
C ARG A 15 23.76 -5.32 11.02
N TRP A 16 24.96 -5.03 11.50
CA TRP A 16 25.44 -5.58 12.76
C TRP A 16 24.64 -5.09 13.99
N LEU A 17 24.02 -3.90 13.91
CA LEU A 17 23.14 -3.40 14.97
C LEU A 17 21.91 -4.30 15.18
N SER A 18 21.50 -5.02 14.14
CA SER A 18 20.33 -5.91 14.15
C SER A 18 20.64 -7.37 14.48
N LEU A 19 21.91 -7.73 14.72
CA LEU A 19 22.33 -9.11 15.04
C LEU A 19 21.48 -9.76 16.15
N PRO A 20 21.18 -9.09 17.28
CA PRO A 20 20.37 -9.69 18.34
C PRO A 20 18.94 -10.06 17.89
N LEU A 21 18.42 -9.41 16.85
CA LEU A 21 17.06 -9.61 16.35
C LEU A 21 17.00 -10.61 15.19
N TRP A 22 18.14 -11.11 14.72
CA TRP A 22 18.19 -12.06 13.59
C TRP A 22 17.34 -13.31 13.82
N PRO A 23 17.40 -14.00 14.98
CA PRO A 23 16.59 -15.20 15.20
C PRO A 23 15.09 -14.92 15.00
N LEU A 24 14.62 -13.76 15.48
CA LEU A 24 13.23 -13.35 15.33
C LEU A 24 12.91 -12.96 13.88
N GLY A 25 13.85 -12.34 13.16
CA GLY A 25 13.73 -12.07 11.73
C GLY A 25 13.66 -13.35 10.88
N TRP A 26 14.40 -14.39 11.25
CA TRP A 26 14.33 -15.71 10.60
C TRP A 26 12.99 -16.40 10.87
N LEU A 27 12.48 -16.34 12.11
CA LEU A 27 11.15 -16.85 12.42
C LEU A 27 10.07 -16.13 11.60
N TYR A 28 10.12 -14.80 11.54
CA TYR A 28 9.20 -14.02 10.71
C TYR A 28 9.31 -14.39 9.22
N ARG A 29 10.54 -14.56 8.71
CA ARG A 29 10.78 -15.04 7.34
C ARG A 29 10.09 -16.36 7.08
N ALA A 30 10.24 -17.33 7.99
CA ALA A 30 9.67 -18.65 7.87
C ALA A 30 8.13 -18.58 7.81
N VAL A 31 7.51 -17.79 8.69
CA VAL A 31 6.06 -17.57 8.71
C VAL A 31 5.56 -16.94 7.40
N VAL A 32 6.23 -15.88 6.92
CA VAL A 32 5.87 -15.22 5.65
C VAL A 32 6.04 -16.18 4.46
N ALA A 33 7.14 -16.93 4.42
CA ALA A 33 7.41 -17.90 3.36
C ALA A 33 6.39 -19.05 3.35
N ALA A 34 6.07 -19.60 4.53
CA ALA A 34 5.07 -20.63 4.70
C ALA A 34 3.70 -20.13 4.24
N ARG A 35 3.24 -18.97 4.72
CA ARG A 35 1.97 -18.37 4.29
C ARG A 35 1.91 -18.21 2.78
N ARG A 36 2.97 -17.69 2.15
CA ARG A 36 3.03 -17.54 0.68
C ARG A 36 3.05 -18.88 -0.05
N ALA A 37 3.68 -19.91 0.51
CA ALA A 37 3.64 -21.27 -0.04
C ALA A 37 2.20 -21.82 -0.02
N LEU A 38 1.47 -21.64 1.08
CA LEU A 38 0.06 -22.07 1.17
C LEU A 38 -0.82 -21.44 0.08
N TYR A 39 -0.69 -20.13 -0.17
CA TYR A 39 -1.42 -19.48 -1.28
C TYR A 39 -0.95 -19.96 -2.66
N ARG A 40 0.36 -20.14 -2.88
CA ARG A 40 0.90 -20.65 -4.15
C ARG A 40 0.42 -22.07 -4.46
N TRP A 41 0.34 -22.92 -3.44
CA TRP A 41 -0.18 -24.29 -3.55
C TRP A 41 -1.71 -24.36 -3.48
N ARG A 42 -2.40 -23.20 -3.47
CA ARG A 42 -3.87 -23.10 -3.42
C ARG A 42 -4.50 -23.82 -2.21
N LEU A 43 -3.75 -23.97 -1.12
CA LEU A 43 -4.24 -24.51 0.15
C LEU A 43 -5.06 -23.46 0.92
N LEU A 44 -4.87 -22.18 0.59
CA LEU A 44 -5.68 -21.06 1.07
C LEU A 44 -6.46 -20.46 -0.09
N PRO A 45 -7.70 -20.00 0.15
CA PRO A 45 -8.55 -19.47 -0.90
C PRO A 45 -8.01 -18.15 -1.44
N VAL A 46 -8.12 -17.96 -2.75
CA VAL A 46 -7.93 -16.68 -3.42
C VAL A 46 -9.28 -16.31 -4.04
N GLU A 47 -9.77 -15.13 -3.71
CA GLU A 47 -11.11 -14.67 -4.03
C GLU A 47 -11.07 -13.48 -4.98
N GLN A 48 -11.93 -13.52 -6.00
CA GLN A 48 -12.09 -12.44 -6.98
C GLN A 48 -13.17 -11.44 -6.55
N ALA A 49 -13.00 -10.19 -7.01
CA ALA A 49 -13.88 -9.06 -6.73
C ALA A 49 -14.85 -8.73 -7.89
N GLU A 50 -14.97 -9.61 -8.89
CA GLU A 50 -15.80 -9.47 -10.11
C GLU A 50 -15.35 -8.39 -11.11
N VAL A 51 -14.53 -7.45 -10.67
CA VAL A 51 -13.89 -6.42 -11.50
C VAL A 51 -12.36 -6.48 -11.37
N PRO A 52 -11.60 -5.96 -12.36
CA PRO A 52 -10.15 -5.89 -12.28
C PRO A 52 -9.67 -5.14 -11.03
N VAL A 53 -8.64 -5.67 -10.39
CA VAL A 53 -8.04 -5.13 -9.16
C VAL A 53 -6.57 -4.80 -9.38
N VAL A 54 -6.25 -3.52 -9.23
CA VAL A 54 -4.87 -3.01 -9.16
C VAL A 54 -4.49 -2.79 -7.71
N VAL A 55 -3.46 -3.49 -7.25
CA VAL A 55 -2.93 -3.34 -5.88
C VAL A 55 -1.75 -2.37 -5.88
N VAL A 56 -1.83 -1.34 -5.04
CA VAL A 56 -0.71 -0.47 -4.71
C VAL A 56 -0.28 -0.78 -3.28
N GLY A 57 1.01 -0.96 -3.05
CA GLY A 57 1.50 -1.17 -1.69
C GLY A 57 3.00 -1.06 -1.57
N ASN A 58 3.52 -1.37 -0.39
CA ASN A 58 4.95 -1.29 -0.13
C ASN A 58 5.49 -2.54 0.58
N LEU A 59 6.81 -2.71 0.51
CA LEU A 59 7.51 -3.81 1.16
C LEU A 59 8.07 -3.42 2.53
N THR A 60 8.17 -2.13 2.85
CA THR A 60 8.77 -1.65 4.10
C THR A 60 7.73 -1.13 5.09
N VAL A 61 8.08 -1.07 6.37
CA VAL A 61 7.30 -0.33 7.37
C VAL A 61 7.65 1.15 7.29
N GLY A 62 6.61 1.98 7.20
CA GLY A 62 6.71 3.43 7.11
C GLY A 62 5.99 4.01 5.90
N GLY A 63 5.98 5.33 5.79
CA GLY A 63 5.33 6.05 4.68
C GLY A 63 6.20 6.08 3.43
N THR A 64 5.94 5.20 2.47
CA THR A 64 6.63 5.16 1.16
C THR A 64 5.92 5.97 0.06
N GLY A 65 4.87 6.72 0.41
CA GLY A 65 4.09 7.48 -0.57
C GLY A 65 3.09 6.64 -1.38
N LYS A 66 2.72 5.46 -0.90
CA LYS A 66 1.71 4.58 -1.53
C LYS A 66 0.36 5.28 -1.73
N THR A 67 -0.14 6.00 -0.72
CA THR A 67 -1.41 6.73 -0.76
C THR A 67 -1.44 7.75 -1.91
N PRO A 68 -0.47 8.67 -2.07
CA PRO A 68 -0.40 9.52 -3.25
C PRO A 68 -0.37 8.78 -4.58
N VAL A 69 0.35 7.65 -4.67
CA VAL A 69 0.41 6.83 -5.90
C VAL A 69 -0.93 6.18 -6.21
N ALA A 70 -1.62 5.63 -5.22
CA ALA A 70 -2.96 5.07 -5.36
C ALA A 70 -3.98 6.14 -5.77
N ALA A 71 -3.93 7.33 -5.13
CA ALA A 71 -4.76 8.47 -5.47
C ALA A 71 -4.52 8.95 -6.91
N TRP A 72 -3.25 9.07 -7.31
CA TRP A 72 -2.88 9.45 -8.67
C TRP A 72 -3.39 8.42 -9.68
N LEU A 73 -3.18 7.12 -9.43
CA LEU A 73 -3.64 6.06 -10.33
C LEU A 73 -5.16 6.08 -10.49
N ALA A 74 -5.90 6.18 -9.38
CA ALA A 74 -7.35 6.26 -9.40
C ALA A 74 -7.83 7.46 -10.24
N ARG A 75 -7.24 8.64 -10.02
CA ARG A 75 -7.54 9.84 -10.82
C ARG A 75 -7.22 9.63 -12.30
N GLN A 76 -6.09 9.02 -12.63
CA GLN A 76 -5.68 8.76 -14.02
C GLN A 76 -6.62 7.80 -14.75
N LEU A 77 -7.15 6.80 -14.04
CA LEU A 77 -8.16 5.88 -14.58
C LEU A 77 -9.51 6.58 -14.74
N SER A 78 -9.92 7.39 -13.78
CA SER A 78 -11.15 8.20 -13.89
C SER A 78 -11.10 9.21 -15.04
N LEU A 79 -9.95 9.87 -15.27
CA LEU A 79 -9.75 10.77 -16.41
C LEU A 79 -9.83 10.05 -17.76
N ARG A 80 -9.60 8.74 -17.78
CA ARG A 80 -9.79 7.88 -18.97
C ARG A 80 -11.23 7.35 -19.10
N GLY A 81 -12.15 7.80 -18.25
CA GLY A 81 -13.57 7.45 -18.31
C GLY A 81 -13.98 6.23 -17.51
N HIS A 82 -13.09 5.59 -16.76
CA HIS A 82 -13.44 4.43 -15.93
C HIS A 82 -14.10 4.85 -14.62
N ARG A 83 -15.11 4.10 -14.18
CA ARG A 83 -15.63 4.22 -12.80
C ARG A 83 -14.71 3.49 -11.84
N VAL A 84 -13.95 4.24 -11.04
CA VAL A 84 -12.90 3.67 -10.18
C VAL A 84 -13.40 3.51 -8.75
N GLY A 85 -13.18 2.32 -8.18
CA GLY A 85 -13.32 2.04 -6.76
C GLY A 85 -11.98 2.12 -6.05
N VAL A 86 -11.85 2.93 -5.00
CA VAL A 86 -10.65 3.00 -4.16
C VAL A 86 -10.92 2.26 -2.86
N VAL A 87 -10.15 1.21 -2.59
CA VAL A 87 -10.24 0.42 -1.36
C VAL A 87 -9.13 0.81 -0.38
N LEU A 88 -9.53 1.31 0.79
CA LEU A 88 -8.64 1.77 1.85
C LEU A 88 -8.83 0.94 3.12
N ARG A 89 -7.87 1.01 4.05
CA ARG A 89 -7.96 0.29 5.34
C ARG A 89 -8.92 0.97 6.32
N GLY A 90 -9.03 2.28 6.25
CA GLY A 90 -9.61 3.09 7.33
C GLY A 90 -8.65 3.20 8.52
N TYR A 91 -7.37 3.48 8.27
CA TYR A 91 -6.38 3.68 9.34
C TYR A 91 -6.82 4.87 10.21
N GLY A 92 -6.72 4.74 11.54
CA GLY A 92 -7.21 5.74 12.49
C GLY A 92 -8.72 5.76 12.72
N GLY A 93 -9.51 5.13 11.83
CA GLY A 93 -10.95 4.96 11.98
C GLY A 93 -11.35 3.76 12.85
N ARG A 94 -12.63 3.67 13.18
CA ARG A 94 -13.23 2.60 13.99
C ARG A 94 -13.94 1.52 13.17
N VAL A 95 -13.66 1.42 11.87
CA VAL A 95 -14.33 0.46 10.98
C VAL A 95 -14.06 -0.98 11.44
N VAL A 96 -15.06 -1.58 12.09
CA VAL A 96 -15.11 -3.00 12.45
C VAL A 96 -16.28 -3.66 11.72
N GLY A 97 -16.05 -4.85 11.18
CA GLY A 97 -17.09 -5.63 10.51
C GLY A 97 -17.15 -5.38 8.99
N ARG A 98 -18.35 -5.06 8.49
CA ARG A 98 -18.61 -4.96 7.04
C ARG A 98 -17.94 -3.72 6.42
N PRO A 99 -17.41 -3.83 5.19
CA PRO A 99 -16.89 -2.67 4.47
C PRO A 99 -17.94 -1.57 4.29
N ARG A 100 -17.51 -0.32 4.38
CA ARG A 100 -18.39 0.85 4.26
C ARG A 100 -17.98 1.70 3.06
N VAL A 101 -18.97 2.11 2.28
CA VAL A 101 -18.79 3.15 1.26
C VAL A 101 -18.65 4.49 2.00
N VAL A 102 -17.64 5.26 1.63
CA VAL A 102 -17.33 6.55 2.22
C VAL A 102 -17.85 7.66 1.32
N THR A 103 -18.54 8.61 1.95
CA THR A 103 -19.04 9.83 1.32
C THR A 103 -18.24 11.05 1.79
N PRO A 104 -18.28 12.18 1.08
CA PRO A 104 -17.72 13.45 1.55
C PRO A 104 -18.21 13.92 2.93
N SER A 105 -19.40 13.46 3.34
CA SER A 105 -20.04 13.78 4.62
C SER A 105 -19.79 12.74 5.72
N SER A 106 -19.02 11.69 5.45
CA SER A 106 -18.72 10.66 6.43
C SER A 106 -17.81 11.19 7.54
N ASP A 107 -18.02 10.72 8.78
CA ASP A 107 -17.20 11.12 9.93
C ASP A 107 -15.77 10.54 9.83
N PRO A 108 -14.72 11.38 9.74
CA PRO A 108 -13.33 10.93 9.72
C PRO A 108 -12.95 10.04 10.90
N ALA A 109 -13.56 10.21 12.08
CA ALA A 109 -13.31 9.37 13.25
C ALA A 109 -13.77 7.91 13.05
N ASP A 110 -14.76 7.69 12.20
CA ASP A 110 -15.30 6.37 11.90
C ASP A 110 -14.58 5.71 10.75
N VAL A 111 -14.38 6.44 9.63
CA VAL A 111 -13.89 5.86 8.37
C VAL A 111 -12.40 6.15 8.08
N GLY A 112 -11.78 7.04 8.86
CA GLY A 112 -10.44 7.55 8.63
C GLY A 112 -10.45 8.80 7.75
N ASP A 113 -9.62 9.77 8.11
CA ASP A 113 -9.42 11.04 7.40
C ASP A 113 -9.02 10.86 5.94
N GLU A 114 -8.10 9.92 5.66
CA GLU A 114 -7.63 9.59 4.32
C GLU A 114 -8.80 9.19 3.40
N ALA A 115 -9.74 8.41 3.91
CA ALA A 115 -10.89 7.96 3.13
C ALA A 115 -11.85 9.10 2.78
N VAL A 116 -12.09 10.01 3.72
CA VAL A 116 -12.91 11.20 3.49
C VAL A 116 -12.22 12.13 2.49
N LEU A 117 -10.90 12.34 2.61
CA LEU A 117 -10.11 13.12 1.63
C LEU A 117 -10.22 12.53 0.22
N HIS A 118 -10.15 11.21 0.08
CA HIS A 118 -10.34 10.56 -1.21
C HIS A 118 -11.74 10.78 -1.78
N ALA A 119 -12.77 10.70 -0.93
CA ALA A 119 -14.16 10.92 -1.35
C ALA A 119 -14.42 12.39 -1.74
N LEU A 120 -13.76 13.35 -1.09
CA LEU A 120 -13.84 14.77 -1.42
C LEU A 120 -13.15 15.13 -2.74
N ARG A 121 -12.06 14.45 -3.10
CA ARG A 121 -11.16 14.86 -4.19
C ARG A 121 -11.49 14.28 -5.57
N GLY A 122 -12.47 13.39 -5.70
CA GLY A 122 -12.76 12.82 -7.02
C GLY A 122 -14.04 12.02 -7.12
N PRO A 123 -14.43 11.64 -8.35
CA PRO A 123 -15.66 10.91 -8.65
C PRO A 123 -15.55 9.40 -8.37
N CYS A 124 -14.63 9.00 -7.50
CA CYS A 124 -14.35 7.59 -7.22
C CYS A 124 -15.28 7.06 -6.13
N VAL A 125 -15.68 5.80 -6.25
CA VAL A 125 -16.31 5.08 -5.14
C VAL A 125 -15.23 4.78 -4.12
N VAL A 126 -15.32 5.31 -2.91
CA VAL A 126 -14.35 5.02 -1.85
C VAL A 126 -14.94 4.00 -0.89
N VAL A 127 -14.21 2.94 -0.59
CA VAL A 127 -14.63 1.89 0.35
C VAL A 127 -13.54 1.64 1.39
N VAL A 128 -13.93 1.62 2.66
CA VAL A 128 -13.05 1.25 3.78
C VAL A 128 -13.43 -0.12 4.32
N GLY A 129 -12.44 -0.96 4.57
CA GLY A 129 -12.68 -2.27 5.19
C GLY A 129 -11.41 -3.09 5.38
N VAL A 130 -11.26 -3.71 6.55
CA VAL A 130 -10.10 -4.57 6.88
C VAL A 130 -10.03 -5.78 5.93
N ASP A 131 -11.18 -6.32 5.56
CA ASP A 131 -11.29 -7.35 4.54
C ASP A 131 -11.27 -6.73 3.13
N ARG A 132 -10.13 -6.87 2.45
CA ARG A 132 -9.95 -6.34 1.10
C ARG A 132 -10.81 -7.01 0.04
N VAL A 133 -11.15 -8.28 0.22
CA VAL A 133 -12.02 -8.99 -0.74
C VAL A 133 -13.42 -8.42 -0.64
N ALA A 134 -13.96 -8.37 0.58
CA ALA A 134 -15.28 -7.80 0.81
C ALA A 134 -15.35 -6.33 0.39
N ALA A 135 -14.30 -5.54 0.66
CA ALA A 135 -14.26 -4.13 0.29
C ALA A 135 -14.20 -3.93 -1.23
N ALA A 136 -13.44 -4.77 -1.95
CA ALA A 136 -13.39 -4.71 -3.42
C ALA A 136 -14.73 -5.12 -4.04
N ARG A 137 -15.38 -6.19 -3.54
CA ARG A 137 -16.74 -6.56 -3.96
C ARG A 137 -17.75 -5.44 -3.69
N ARG A 138 -17.69 -4.82 -2.51
CA ARG A 138 -18.56 -3.69 -2.17
C ARG A 138 -18.34 -2.49 -3.09
N ALA A 139 -17.11 -2.26 -3.54
CA ALA A 139 -16.81 -1.21 -4.52
C ALA A 139 -17.42 -1.53 -5.89
N ALA A 140 -17.32 -2.79 -6.34
CA ALA A 140 -17.95 -3.27 -7.58
C ALA A 140 -19.48 -3.15 -7.53
N GLU A 141 -20.12 -3.59 -6.44
CA GLU A 141 -21.57 -3.43 -6.20
C GLU A 141 -22.01 -1.96 -6.23
N ALA A 142 -21.15 -1.04 -5.79
CA ALA A 142 -21.39 0.39 -5.84
C ALA A 142 -21.09 1.03 -7.22
N GLY A 143 -20.82 0.21 -8.24
CA GLY A 143 -20.71 0.61 -9.64
C GLY A 143 -19.29 0.84 -10.14
N ALA A 144 -18.26 0.48 -9.37
CA ALA A 144 -16.87 0.51 -9.86
C ALA A 144 -16.67 -0.54 -10.96
N GLU A 145 -15.98 -0.16 -12.02
CA GLU A 145 -15.53 -1.03 -13.12
C GLU A 145 -14.09 -1.52 -12.93
N ILE A 146 -13.33 -0.84 -12.07
CA ILE A 146 -11.95 -1.18 -11.71
C ILE A 146 -11.68 -0.76 -10.27
N VAL A 147 -10.96 -1.59 -9.52
CA VAL A 147 -10.60 -1.32 -8.12
C VAL A 147 -9.11 -1.00 -8.00
N VAL A 148 -8.79 0.09 -7.32
CA VAL A 148 -7.44 0.42 -6.83
C VAL A 148 -7.41 0.15 -5.32
N CYS A 149 -6.68 -0.89 -4.92
CA CYS A 149 -6.53 -1.27 -3.51
C CYS A 149 -5.24 -0.70 -2.93
N ASP A 150 -5.36 0.21 -1.97
CA ASP A 150 -4.20 0.73 -1.23
C ASP A 150 -3.78 -0.19 -0.08
N ASP A 151 -2.46 -0.32 0.08
CA ASP A 151 -1.78 -1.21 1.01
C ASP A 151 -2.17 -2.70 0.85
N GLY A 152 -2.44 -3.13 -0.38
CA GLY A 152 -2.99 -4.46 -0.66
C GLY A 152 -1.96 -5.60 -0.80
N LEU A 153 -0.66 -5.31 -0.87
CA LEU A 153 0.36 -6.31 -1.26
C LEU A 153 0.33 -7.56 -0.36
N GLN A 154 0.16 -7.38 0.95
CA GLN A 154 0.12 -8.48 1.92
C GLN A 154 -1.26 -9.19 2.01
N HIS A 155 -2.29 -8.70 1.33
CA HIS A 155 -3.63 -9.30 1.30
C HIS A 155 -3.75 -10.37 0.21
N LEU A 156 -3.01 -11.47 0.36
CA LEU A 156 -2.90 -12.59 -0.61
C LEU A 156 -4.23 -13.26 -0.97
N ARG A 157 -5.26 -13.13 -0.12
CA ARG A 157 -6.61 -13.64 -0.39
C ARG A 157 -7.32 -12.87 -1.51
N LEU A 158 -7.02 -11.59 -1.70
CA LEU A 158 -7.57 -10.80 -2.80
C LEU A 158 -6.83 -11.15 -4.10
N ALA A 159 -7.55 -11.71 -5.05
CA ALA A 159 -7.09 -11.84 -6.43
C ALA A 159 -6.80 -10.44 -6.99
N ARG A 160 -5.68 -10.32 -7.70
CA ARG A 160 -5.15 -9.06 -8.19
C ARG A 160 -4.70 -9.26 -9.63
N ASP A 161 -5.00 -8.29 -10.47
CA ASP A 161 -4.70 -8.33 -11.91
C ASP A 161 -3.44 -7.53 -12.24
N PHE A 162 -3.08 -6.57 -11.39
CA PHE A 162 -1.86 -5.80 -11.52
C PHE A 162 -1.33 -5.35 -10.15
N GLU A 163 -0.02 -5.41 -9.96
CA GLU A 163 0.65 -5.05 -8.71
C GLU A 163 1.70 -3.95 -8.90
N ILE A 164 1.60 -2.93 -8.05
CA ILE A 164 2.54 -1.82 -7.98
C ILE A 164 3.19 -1.81 -6.59
N ALA A 165 4.51 -2.04 -6.56
CA ALA A 165 5.32 -1.83 -5.36
C ALA A 165 5.88 -0.42 -5.33
N VAL A 166 5.61 0.32 -4.25
CA VAL A 166 6.11 1.67 -4.04
C VAL A 166 7.29 1.63 -3.08
N VAL A 167 8.42 2.18 -3.51
CA VAL A 167 9.67 2.26 -2.74
C VAL A 167 10.07 3.72 -2.60
N ASP A 168 10.28 4.17 -1.36
CA ASP A 168 10.85 5.49 -1.10
C ASP A 168 12.31 5.49 -1.54
N ALA A 169 12.65 6.34 -2.51
CA ALA A 169 13.99 6.36 -3.10
C ALA A 169 15.08 6.85 -2.13
N ALA A 170 14.72 7.68 -1.14
CA ALA A 170 15.67 8.20 -0.14
C ALA A 170 15.95 7.18 0.97
N ARG A 171 14.92 6.45 1.41
CA ARG A 171 15.03 5.43 2.46
C ARG A 171 15.44 4.06 1.92
N GLY A 172 15.11 3.78 0.66
CA GLY A 172 15.33 2.49 0.02
C GLY A 172 14.68 1.34 0.80
N LEU A 173 15.43 0.23 0.91
CA LEU A 173 14.99 -1.00 1.56
C LEU A 173 15.59 -1.18 2.97
N GLY A 174 16.21 -0.12 3.52
CA GLY A 174 16.96 -0.16 4.76
C GLY A 174 18.09 -1.19 4.74
N ASN A 175 18.29 -1.88 5.86
CA ASN A 175 19.34 -2.89 6.02
C ASN A 175 19.09 -4.20 5.25
N GLY A 176 17.97 -4.31 4.52
CA GLY A 176 17.60 -5.47 3.70
C GLY A 176 17.06 -6.67 4.49
N GLN A 177 16.79 -6.51 5.78
CA GLN A 177 16.26 -7.56 6.63
C GLN A 177 14.76 -7.42 6.85
N LEU A 178 14.12 -8.55 7.13
CA LEU A 178 12.72 -8.60 7.49
C LEU A 178 12.50 -8.12 8.93
N LEU A 179 11.25 -7.76 9.23
CA LEU A 179 10.83 -7.46 10.58
C LEU A 179 11.16 -8.61 11.55
N PRO A 180 11.51 -8.29 12.81
CA PRO A 180 11.77 -6.94 13.34
C PRO A 180 13.22 -6.46 13.14
N ALA A 181 14.10 -7.30 12.59
CA ALA A 181 15.53 -6.99 12.43
C ALA A 181 15.80 -5.90 11.36
N GLY A 182 14.87 -5.72 10.42
CA GLY A 182 14.85 -4.65 9.44
C GLY A 182 13.43 -4.18 9.12
N PRO A 183 13.29 -3.21 8.21
CA PRO A 183 11.99 -2.59 7.93
C PRO A 183 11.11 -3.44 7.00
N LEU A 184 11.60 -4.53 6.42
CA LEU A 184 10.87 -5.25 5.37
C LEU A 184 9.77 -6.17 5.92
N ARG A 185 8.58 -6.08 5.35
CA ARG A 185 7.44 -6.99 5.55
C ARG A 185 7.54 -8.23 4.67
N GLU A 186 8.22 -8.10 3.52
CA GLU A 186 8.43 -9.18 2.56
C GLU A 186 9.86 -9.16 2.02
N PRO A 187 10.41 -10.31 1.56
CA PRO A 187 11.77 -10.38 1.04
C PRO A 187 11.95 -9.46 -0.16
N VAL A 188 13.16 -8.90 -0.35
CA VAL A 188 13.47 -7.98 -1.46
C VAL A 188 13.13 -8.56 -2.83
N GLY A 189 13.39 -9.85 -3.06
CA GLY A 189 13.02 -10.56 -4.30
C GLY A 189 11.52 -10.58 -4.60
N ARG A 190 10.65 -10.06 -3.71
CA ARG A 190 9.25 -9.79 -4.03
C ARG A 190 9.09 -8.73 -5.12
N LEU A 191 10.04 -7.77 -5.21
CA LEU A 191 10.04 -6.71 -6.22
C LEU A 191 10.18 -7.27 -7.64
N GLU A 192 10.87 -8.39 -7.82
CA GLU A 192 11.03 -9.06 -9.12
C GLU A 192 9.72 -9.71 -9.62
N ARG A 193 8.71 -9.81 -8.75
CA ARG A 193 7.45 -10.51 -9.03
C ARG A 193 6.23 -9.59 -9.04
N VAL A 194 6.41 -8.28 -8.88
CA VAL A 194 5.31 -7.33 -9.11
C VAL A 194 5.34 -6.90 -10.57
N ASP A 195 4.27 -6.30 -11.08
CA ASP A 195 4.22 -5.85 -12.47
C ASP A 195 4.94 -4.51 -12.65
N ALA A 196 4.89 -3.65 -11.62
CA ALA A 196 5.59 -2.37 -11.60
C ALA A 196 6.21 -2.03 -10.25
N VAL A 197 7.33 -1.30 -10.31
CA VAL A 197 7.98 -0.66 -9.16
C VAL A 197 7.97 0.85 -9.38
N VAL A 198 7.41 1.59 -8.41
CA VAL A 198 7.41 3.05 -8.41
C VAL A 198 8.37 3.55 -7.34
N LEU A 199 9.43 4.24 -7.77
CA LEU A 199 10.33 4.95 -6.88
C LEU A 199 9.74 6.31 -6.55
N THR A 200 9.46 6.59 -5.27
CA THR A 200 8.94 7.89 -4.83
C THR A 200 10.06 8.77 -4.30
N GLU A 201 10.16 9.99 -4.83
CA GLU A 201 11.09 11.01 -4.37
C GLU A 201 10.33 12.21 -3.79
N ARG A 202 10.77 12.67 -2.61
CA ARG A 202 10.26 13.88 -1.93
C ARG A 202 11.12 15.12 -2.16
N ARG A 203 12.23 15.02 -2.91
CA ARG A 203 13.19 16.12 -3.15
C ARG A 203 13.41 16.33 -4.64
N ASP A 204 13.71 17.57 -5.03
CA ASP A 204 14.03 17.96 -6.41
C ASP A 204 15.41 17.43 -6.85
N ARG A 205 15.47 16.15 -7.24
CA ARG A 205 16.56 15.65 -8.08
C ARG A 205 16.01 15.15 -9.40
N ALA A 206 16.78 15.43 -10.46
CA ALA A 206 16.46 14.98 -11.80
C ALA A 206 16.52 13.45 -11.85
N VAL A 207 15.47 12.84 -12.38
CA VAL A 207 15.39 11.39 -12.56
C VAL A 207 15.58 11.13 -14.03
N ARG A 208 16.52 10.24 -14.36
CA ARG A 208 16.70 9.74 -15.73
C ARG A 208 15.54 8.79 -16.08
N SER A 209 14.98 8.95 -17.27
CA SER A 209 14.04 7.99 -17.86
C SER A 209 14.68 6.61 -17.90
N VAL A 210 13.97 5.60 -17.39
CA VAL A 210 14.38 4.19 -17.46
C VAL A 210 13.60 3.55 -18.59
N GLU A 211 14.29 2.84 -19.49
CA GLU A 211 13.61 1.99 -20.48
C GLU A 211 12.89 0.85 -19.76
N PRO A 212 11.62 0.55 -20.10
CA PRO A 212 10.85 -0.45 -19.38
C PRO A 212 11.43 -1.85 -19.60
N ARG A 213 12.15 -2.36 -18.61
CA ARG A 213 12.37 -3.80 -18.40
C ARG A 213 11.39 -4.25 -17.33
N MET A 214 10.85 -5.46 -17.44
CA MET A 214 9.98 -5.99 -16.39
C MET A 214 10.80 -6.31 -15.12
N PRO A 215 10.29 -5.98 -13.92
CA PRO A 215 9.06 -5.22 -13.65
C PRO A 215 9.17 -3.75 -14.09
N LEU A 216 8.09 -3.15 -14.62
CA LEU A 216 8.10 -1.76 -15.08
C LEU A 216 8.60 -0.84 -13.97
N VAL A 217 9.77 -0.20 -14.16
CA VAL A 217 10.30 0.75 -13.19
C VAL A 217 9.96 2.18 -13.60
N ALA A 218 9.16 2.85 -12.78
CA ALA A 218 8.84 4.26 -12.94
C ALA A 218 9.35 5.05 -11.73
N THR A 219 9.62 6.34 -11.93
CA THR A 219 9.91 7.26 -10.83
C THR A 219 8.84 8.33 -10.74
N ALA A 220 8.31 8.52 -9.54
CA ALA A 220 7.31 9.52 -9.23
C ALA A 220 7.90 10.56 -8.29
N ARG A 221 7.71 11.84 -8.63
CA ARG A 221 8.01 12.95 -7.71
C ARG A 221 6.75 13.38 -7.00
N LEU A 222 6.78 13.36 -5.68
CA LEU A 222 5.69 13.83 -4.85
C LEU A 222 5.94 15.30 -4.49
N ARG A 223 5.05 16.17 -4.97
CA ARG A 223 5.02 17.58 -4.54
C ARG A 223 4.04 17.69 -3.38
N LEU A 224 4.50 18.26 -2.27
CA LEU A 224 3.61 18.60 -1.15
C LEU A 224 2.68 19.73 -1.61
N GLY A 225 1.39 19.54 -1.39
CA GLY A 225 0.40 20.61 -1.42
C GLY A 225 -0.04 20.94 0.00
N ASP A 226 -1.08 21.76 0.12
CA ASP A 226 -1.66 22.12 1.40
C ASP A 226 -2.16 20.88 2.15
N ALA A 227 -1.85 20.82 3.45
CA ALA A 227 -2.35 19.79 4.35
C ALA A 227 -3.38 20.43 5.26
N VAL A 228 -4.53 19.76 5.40
CA VAL A 228 -5.55 20.12 6.38
C VAL A 228 -5.88 18.86 7.16
N ASN A 229 -5.81 18.94 8.47
CA ASN A 229 -6.28 17.91 9.38
C ASN A 229 -7.81 17.94 9.36
N LEU A 230 -8.43 16.90 8.80
CA LEU A 230 -9.90 16.86 8.70
C LEU A 230 -10.60 16.69 10.06
N VAL A 231 -9.87 16.33 11.12
CA VAL A 231 -10.43 16.17 12.46
C VAL A 231 -10.34 17.48 13.25
N SER A 232 -9.20 18.19 13.19
CA SER A 232 -8.99 19.45 13.91
C SER A 232 -9.27 20.70 13.09
N GLY A 233 -9.29 20.60 11.75
CA GLY A 233 -9.44 21.72 10.83
C GLY A 233 -8.16 22.55 10.57
N GLU A 234 -7.02 22.14 11.15
CA GLU A 234 -5.71 22.82 11.05
C GLU A 234 -4.95 22.52 9.76
#